data_AF-A0A7V8VGA3-F1
#
_entry.id   AF-A0A7V8VGA3-F1
#
_cell.length_a   1.000
_cell.length_b   1.000
_cell.length_c   1.000
_cell.angle_alpha   90.00
_cell.angle_beta   90.00
_cell.angle_gamma   90.00
#
_symmetry.space_group_name_H-M   'P 1'
#
loop_
_entity.id
_entity.type
_entity.pdbx_description
1 polymer ?
#
loop_
_entity_poly.entity_id
_entity_poly.type
_entity_poly.pdbx_seq_one_letter_code
_entity_poly.pdbx_strand_id
1 'polypeptide(L)'
;MSRLGGHSALVAGMILLLAGRYGGLAQPGPGPTAQGTGQPLERLELDRRIVTTVYETALLGTDIYNKGNHEGCYRLYQGCLLALESLLDHRPKLQQMVREKLTLASRLKPEEAAHVLREALDEIQNTIAPSPKGPDLKLPALWFRLGGEAAVKAIVDDFVDACVKDPKVNLSRGGKYKLDVPEIARQKRLMLELFSLLTGGPLEYSGKRNLKEAHAGMQITDAEFDAMAALLRQTLEKHKVDKREAEELLKLFEATRPVIVEVRRSKD
;
A
#
# COMPACT_ATOMS: atom_id res chain seq x y z
N MET A 1 -34.43 -10.47 -30.55
CA MET A 1 -34.77 -11.85 -30.14
C MET A 1 -33.49 -12.65 -30.26
N SER A 2 -32.74 -12.80 -29.17
CA SER A 2 -32.74 -14.00 -28.29
C SER A 2 -31.76 -15.05 -28.86
N ARG A 3 -30.85 -15.70 -28.14
CA ARG A 3 -30.36 -15.73 -26.75
C ARG A 3 -29.38 -16.93 -26.72
N LEU A 4 -28.40 -16.89 -25.80
CA LEU A 4 -27.80 -18.04 -25.06
C LEU A 4 -27.02 -19.09 -25.89
N GLY A 5 -25.77 -19.42 -25.58
CA GLY A 5 -25.27 -20.07 -24.35
C GLY A 5 -24.51 -21.35 -24.82
N GLY A 6 -23.53 -21.93 -24.15
CA GLY A 6 -22.82 -21.67 -22.91
C GLY A 6 -21.75 -22.74 -22.72
N HIS A 7 -21.00 -22.59 -21.62
CA HIS A 7 -20.42 -23.64 -20.78
C HIS A 7 -19.37 -24.63 -21.33
N SER A 8 -18.22 -24.57 -20.64
CA SER A 8 -17.62 -25.66 -19.87
C SER A 8 -16.33 -26.31 -20.39
N ALA A 9 -15.35 -26.19 -19.49
CA ALA A 9 -14.51 -27.25 -18.94
C ALA A 9 -13.07 -27.36 -19.45
N LEU A 10 -12.25 -27.81 -18.50
CA LEU A 10 -10.81 -28.11 -18.49
C LEU A 10 -9.99 -26.90 -18.02
N VAL A 11 -9.38 -26.89 -16.83
CA VAL A 11 -8.68 -27.99 -16.17
C VAL A 11 -8.87 -27.92 -14.64
N ALA A 12 -9.54 -28.93 -14.10
CA ALA A 12 -9.35 -29.37 -12.73
C ALA A 12 -8.18 -30.35 -12.70
N GLY A 13 -7.27 -30.20 -11.73
CA GLY A 13 -6.28 -31.21 -11.42
C GLY A 13 -4.95 -30.66 -10.91
N MET A 14 -4.88 -30.26 -9.64
CA MET A 14 -3.95 -30.95 -8.74
C MET A 14 -4.42 -30.88 -7.28
N ILE A 15 -4.63 -32.09 -6.79
CA ILE A 15 -5.03 -32.59 -5.48
C ILE A 15 -4.02 -32.17 -4.39
N LEU A 16 -4.58 -31.65 -3.29
CA LEU A 16 -4.42 -32.15 -1.92
C LEU A 16 -2.99 -32.29 -1.35
N LEU A 17 -2.67 -31.46 -0.36
CA LEU A 17 -2.13 -31.88 0.95
C LEU A 17 -1.91 -30.64 1.81
N LEU A 18 -2.82 -30.41 2.76
CA LEU A 18 -2.58 -29.92 4.13
C LEU A 18 -3.93 -29.71 4.83
N ALA A 19 -4.70 -30.79 4.96
CA ALA A 19 -5.66 -30.94 6.05
C ALA A 19 -4.89 -31.61 7.20
N GLY A 20 -4.42 -30.81 8.15
CA GLY A 20 -3.57 -31.34 9.22
C GLY A 20 -3.06 -30.28 10.17
N ARG A 21 -3.98 -29.51 10.80
CA ARG A 21 -3.90 -28.83 12.10
C ARG A 21 -4.77 -27.57 12.09
N TYR A 22 -6.07 -27.75 12.23
CA TYR A 22 -6.87 -26.78 12.97
C TYR A 22 -6.50 -26.94 14.45
N GLY A 23 -5.52 -26.16 14.88
CA GLY A 23 -5.09 -26.08 16.26
C GLY A 23 -4.63 -24.66 16.54
N GLY A 24 -5.58 -23.81 16.95
CA GLY A 24 -5.33 -22.45 17.42
C GLY A 24 -5.15 -21.44 16.30
N LEU A 25 -6.25 -20.80 15.87
CA LEU A 25 -6.13 -19.40 15.45
C LEU A 25 -5.61 -18.66 16.68
N ALA A 26 -4.32 -18.32 16.69
CA ALA A 26 -3.82 -17.34 17.62
C ALA A 26 -4.67 -16.09 17.42
N GLN A 27 -5.41 -15.71 18.47
CA GLN A 27 -6.03 -14.40 18.56
C GLN A 27 -4.97 -13.39 18.10
N PRO A 28 -5.29 -12.46 17.19
CA PRO A 28 -4.38 -11.36 16.93
C PRO A 28 -4.07 -10.74 18.29
N GLY A 29 -2.78 -10.79 18.67
CA GLY A 29 -2.34 -10.15 19.91
C GLY A 29 -2.83 -8.69 19.89
N PRO A 30 -3.16 -8.10 21.04
CA PRO A 30 -3.61 -6.72 21.06
C PRO A 30 -2.53 -5.90 20.35
N GLY A 31 -2.90 -5.30 19.21
CA GLY A 31 -2.05 -4.33 18.54
C GLY A 31 -1.67 -3.26 19.56
N PRO A 32 -0.55 -2.55 19.35
CA PRO A 32 -0.12 -1.51 20.29
C PRO A 32 -1.31 -0.59 20.57
N THR A 33 -1.79 -0.60 21.81
CA THR A 33 -2.83 0.29 22.27
C THR A 33 -2.25 1.69 22.19
N ALA A 34 -2.54 2.40 21.10
CA ALA A 34 -2.25 3.80 20.98
C ALA A 34 -2.94 4.51 22.14
N GLN A 35 -2.16 4.99 23.10
CA GLN A 35 -2.67 5.85 24.16
C GLN A 35 -3.20 7.12 23.50
N GLY A 36 -4.53 7.28 23.48
CA GLY A 36 -5.16 8.44 22.88
C GLY A 36 -4.71 9.71 23.61
N THR A 37 -4.08 10.63 22.88
CA THR A 37 -3.60 11.92 23.42
C THR A 37 -4.73 12.89 23.77
N GLY A 38 -5.99 12.50 23.56
CA GLY A 38 -7.17 13.35 23.71
C GLY A 38 -7.31 14.43 22.63
N GLN A 39 -6.39 14.49 21.67
CA GLN A 39 -6.43 15.46 20.57
C GLN A 39 -7.42 15.02 19.48
N PRO A 40 -8.09 15.96 18.79
CA PRO A 40 -8.90 15.66 17.62
C PRO A 40 -8.11 14.86 16.57
N LEU A 41 -8.78 13.93 15.89
CA LEU A 41 -8.17 13.20 14.79
C LEU A 41 -7.83 14.14 13.63
N GLU A 42 -6.56 14.16 13.24
CA GLU A 42 -6.11 14.84 12.03
C GLU A 42 -6.81 14.26 10.78
N ARG A 43 -7.15 15.12 9.81
CA ARG A 43 -7.92 14.70 8.62
C ARG A 43 -7.21 13.60 7.83
N LEU A 44 -5.88 13.67 7.73
CA LEU A 44 -5.06 12.68 7.05
C LEU A 44 -5.08 11.31 7.77
N GLU A 45 -5.06 11.32 9.09
CA GLU A 45 -5.18 10.11 9.92
C GLU A 45 -6.59 9.51 9.83
N LEU A 46 -7.62 10.36 9.79
CA LEU A 46 -8.99 9.94 9.55
C LEU A 46 -9.13 9.25 8.18
N ASP A 47 -8.67 9.90 7.12
CA ASP A 47 -8.66 9.36 5.76
C ASP A 47 -7.93 8.00 5.69
N ARG A 48 -6.80 7.86 6.39
CA ARG A 48 -6.06 6.58 6.52
C ARG A 48 -6.93 5.47 7.13
N ARG A 49 -7.61 5.77 8.24
CA ARG A 49 -8.46 4.80 8.94
C ARG A 49 -9.66 4.41 8.08
N ILE A 50 -10.25 5.37 7.37
CA ILE A 50 -11.34 5.12 6.42
C ILE A 50 -10.87 4.16 5.32
N VAL A 51 -9.76 4.46 4.64
CA VAL A 51 -9.24 3.61 3.55
C VAL A 51 -8.92 2.20 4.05
N THR A 52 -8.30 2.08 5.22
CA THR A 52 -7.98 0.77 5.82
C THR A 52 -9.26 -0.03 6.09
N THR A 53 -10.26 0.61 6.71
CA THR A 53 -11.55 -0.03 7.04
C THR A 53 -12.29 -0.47 5.79
N VAL A 54 -12.39 0.41 4.79
CA VAL A 54 -13.04 0.15 3.49
C VAL A 54 -12.39 -1.03 2.80
N TYR A 55 -11.07 -1.06 2.79
CA TYR A 55 -10.28 -2.09 2.16
C TYR A 55 -10.47 -3.47 2.82
N GLU A 56 -10.34 -3.55 4.15
CA GLU A 56 -10.51 -4.80 4.90
C GLU A 56 -11.93 -5.36 4.74
N THR A 57 -12.91 -4.45 4.78
CA THR A 57 -14.32 -4.75 4.51
C THR A 57 -14.47 -5.38 3.13
N ALA A 58 -13.91 -4.75 2.10
CA ALA A 58 -13.98 -5.23 0.72
C ALA A 58 -13.37 -6.63 0.52
N LEU A 59 -12.22 -6.91 1.16
CA LEU A 59 -11.63 -8.25 1.12
C LEU A 59 -12.55 -9.30 1.74
N LEU A 60 -12.98 -9.04 2.98
CA LEU A 60 -13.79 -9.97 3.74
C LEU A 60 -15.13 -10.23 3.03
N GLY A 61 -15.77 -9.17 2.52
CA GLY A 61 -17.01 -9.32 1.77
C GLY A 61 -16.84 -10.08 0.47
N THR A 62 -15.72 -9.91 -0.24
CA THR A 62 -15.42 -10.68 -1.47
C THR A 62 -15.30 -12.17 -1.16
N ASP A 63 -14.62 -12.54 -0.07
CA ASP A 63 -14.54 -13.95 0.38
C ASP A 63 -15.91 -14.51 0.78
N ILE A 64 -16.71 -13.74 1.54
CA ILE A 64 -18.07 -14.13 1.94
C ILE A 64 -18.98 -14.32 0.71
N TYR A 65 -18.89 -13.40 -0.26
CA TYR A 65 -19.67 -13.44 -1.49
C TYR A 65 -19.31 -14.66 -2.33
N ASN A 66 -18.02 -14.94 -2.54
CA ASN A 66 -17.56 -16.08 -3.34
C ASN A 66 -17.94 -17.44 -2.73
N LYS A 67 -18.24 -17.48 -1.43
CA LYS A 67 -18.80 -18.66 -0.74
C LYS A 67 -20.32 -18.79 -0.93
N GLY A 68 -20.95 -17.94 -1.74
CA GLY A 68 -22.39 -17.90 -2.00
C GLY A 68 -23.21 -17.17 -0.95
N ASN A 69 -22.59 -16.56 0.07
CA ASN A 69 -23.30 -15.83 1.12
C ASN A 69 -23.48 -14.35 0.75
N HIS A 70 -24.33 -14.09 -0.25
CA HIS A 70 -24.52 -12.73 -0.77
C HIS A 70 -25.18 -11.79 0.26
N GLU A 71 -26.11 -12.27 1.09
CA GLU A 71 -26.71 -11.48 2.18
C GLU A 71 -25.66 -11.06 3.21
N GLY A 72 -24.77 -11.98 3.63
CA GLY A 72 -23.69 -11.66 4.56
C GLY A 72 -22.72 -10.60 4.00
N CYS A 73 -22.38 -10.71 2.72
CA CYS A 73 -21.55 -9.71 2.04
C CYS A 73 -22.25 -8.34 1.98
N TYR A 74 -23.51 -8.30 1.53
CA TYR A 74 -24.31 -7.09 1.50
C TYR A 74 -24.39 -6.41 2.87
N ARG A 75 -24.69 -7.16 3.94
CA ARG A 75 -24.81 -6.61 5.29
C ARG A 75 -23.48 -6.10 5.84
N LEU A 76 -22.38 -6.78 5.56
CA LEU A 76 -21.04 -6.31 5.93
C LEU A 76 -20.74 -4.96 5.25
N TYR A 77 -20.96 -4.86 3.94
CA TYR A 77 -20.73 -3.61 3.20
C TYR A 77 -21.67 -2.49 3.66
N GLN A 78 -22.94 -2.80 3.88
CA GLN A 78 -23.93 -1.85 4.37
C GLN A 78 -23.54 -1.29 5.74
N GLY A 79 -23.18 -2.15 6.69
CA GLY A 79 -22.77 -1.74 8.04
C GLY A 79 -21.53 -0.84 8.01
N CYS A 80 -20.53 -1.21 7.21
CA CYS A 80 -19.33 -0.39 7.03
C CYS A 80 -19.67 1.00 6.49
N LEU A 81 -20.44 1.07 5.39
CA LEU A 81 -20.77 2.34 4.75
C LEU A 81 -21.66 3.24 5.62
N LEU A 82 -22.59 2.66 6.39
CA LEU A 82 -23.37 3.41 7.38
C LEU A 82 -22.49 4.04 8.46
N ALA A 83 -21.47 3.30 8.93
CA ALA A 83 -20.53 3.82 9.93
C ALA A 83 -19.61 4.91 9.35
N LEU A 84 -19.21 4.78 8.08
CA LEU A 84 -18.28 5.71 7.43
C LEU A 84 -18.94 6.97 6.89
N GLU A 85 -20.26 6.99 6.65
CA GLU A 85 -20.96 8.12 6.06
C GLU A 85 -20.70 9.44 6.81
N SER A 86 -20.87 9.44 8.13
CA SER A 86 -20.64 10.65 8.95
C SER A 86 -19.16 11.05 9.00
N LEU A 87 -18.24 10.10 8.84
CA LEU A 87 -16.79 10.34 8.84
C LEU A 87 -16.28 10.94 7.52
N LEU A 88 -17.14 11.05 6.51
CA LEU A 88 -16.83 11.63 5.20
C LEU A 88 -17.34 13.08 5.07
N ASP A 89 -17.67 13.77 6.17
CA ASP A 89 -18.20 15.14 6.16
C ASP A 89 -17.27 16.16 5.47
N HIS A 90 -15.95 15.93 5.54
CA HIS A 90 -14.92 16.71 4.83
C HIS A 90 -14.77 16.34 3.36
N ARG A 91 -15.46 15.29 2.89
CA ARG A 91 -15.51 14.83 1.49
C ARG A 91 -16.97 14.73 1.03
N PRO A 92 -17.69 15.86 0.91
CA PRO A 92 -19.15 15.88 0.73
C PRO A 92 -19.64 15.13 -0.52
N LYS A 93 -18.84 15.07 -1.59
CA LYS A 93 -19.14 14.27 -2.79
C LYS A 93 -19.15 12.77 -2.50
N LEU A 94 -18.14 12.26 -1.78
CA LEU A 94 -18.10 10.86 -1.37
C LEU A 94 -19.25 10.55 -0.41
N GLN A 95 -19.49 11.45 0.55
CA GLN A 95 -20.58 11.28 1.51
C GLN A 95 -21.94 11.17 0.80
N GLN A 96 -22.21 12.04 -0.16
CA GLN A 96 -23.42 11.98 -0.96
C GLN A 96 -23.52 10.68 -1.78
N MET A 97 -22.43 10.28 -2.45
CA MET A 97 -22.36 9.03 -3.20
C MET A 97 -22.67 7.81 -2.31
N VAL A 98 -22.13 7.77 -1.09
CA VAL A 98 -22.41 6.70 -0.13
C VAL A 98 -23.90 6.63 0.22
N ARG A 99 -24.54 7.77 0.51
CA ARG A 99 -25.99 7.83 0.79
C ARG A 99 -26.82 7.32 -0.38
N GLU A 100 -26.47 7.74 -1.60
CA GLU A 100 -27.17 7.33 -2.82
C GLU A 100 -27.05 5.82 -3.06
N LYS A 101 -25.84 5.27 -2.92
CA LYS A 101 -25.60 3.82 -3.09
C LYS A 101 -26.25 2.98 -1.98
N LEU A 102 -26.23 3.43 -0.73
CA LEU A 102 -26.97 2.78 0.37
C LEU A 102 -28.48 2.75 0.09
N THR A 103 -29.04 3.86 -0.38
CA THR A 103 -30.45 3.96 -0.76
C THR A 103 -30.79 3.02 -1.92
N LEU A 104 -29.96 3.01 -2.96
CA LEU A 104 -30.13 2.12 -4.11
C LEU A 104 -30.08 0.65 -3.70
N ALA A 105 -29.03 0.25 -2.96
CA ALA A 105 -28.82 -1.13 -2.52
C ALA A 105 -29.98 -1.69 -1.70
N SER A 106 -30.65 -0.86 -0.88
CA SER A 106 -31.80 -1.27 -0.07
C SER A 106 -33.01 -1.79 -0.86
N ARG A 107 -33.05 -1.51 -2.17
CA ARG A 107 -34.15 -1.89 -3.09
C ARG A 107 -33.78 -3.07 -3.98
N LEU A 108 -32.55 -3.58 -3.90
CA LEU A 108 -32.03 -4.63 -4.75
C LEU A 108 -32.00 -5.97 -4.03
N LYS A 109 -31.82 -7.05 -4.80
CA LYS A 109 -31.50 -8.35 -4.22
C LYS A 109 -30.10 -8.32 -3.59
N PRO A 110 -29.81 -9.14 -2.58
CA PRO A 110 -28.54 -9.06 -1.85
C PRO A 110 -27.29 -9.18 -2.74
N GLU A 111 -27.38 -9.99 -3.79
CA GLU A 111 -26.31 -10.17 -4.78
C GLU A 111 -25.97 -8.86 -5.52
N GLU A 112 -26.99 -8.19 -6.08
CA GLU A 112 -26.85 -6.93 -6.78
C GLU A 112 -26.51 -5.78 -5.81
N ALA A 113 -27.12 -5.78 -4.62
CA ALA A 113 -26.86 -4.83 -3.56
C ALA A 113 -25.39 -4.87 -3.12
N ALA A 114 -24.81 -6.07 -2.96
CA ALA A 114 -23.40 -6.24 -2.62
C ALA A 114 -22.47 -5.62 -3.66
N HIS A 115 -22.77 -5.74 -4.95
CA HIS A 115 -21.98 -5.09 -6.01
C HIS A 115 -22.08 -3.56 -5.94
N VAL A 116 -23.29 -3.01 -5.78
CA VAL A 116 -23.49 -1.56 -5.65
C VAL A 116 -22.69 -1.01 -4.48
N LEU A 117 -22.71 -1.68 -3.33
CA LEU A 117 -21.96 -1.24 -2.16
C LEU A 117 -20.45 -1.48 -2.30
N ARG A 118 -20.02 -2.53 -3.00
CA ARG A 118 -18.60 -2.75 -3.34
C ARG A 118 -18.04 -1.57 -4.14
N GLU A 119 -18.78 -1.09 -5.13
CA GLU A 119 -18.40 0.10 -5.91
C GLU A 119 -18.27 1.35 -5.03
N ALA A 120 -19.12 1.51 -4.00
CA ALA A 120 -18.99 2.62 -3.05
C ALA A 120 -17.66 2.54 -2.29
N LEU A 121 -17.31 1.35 -1.81
CA LEU A 121 -16.05 1.08 -1.13
C LEU A 121 -14.85 1.36 -2.06
N ASP A 122 -14.91 0.91 -3.31
CA ASP A 122 -13.86 1.18 -4.30
C ASP A 122 -13.72 2.68 -4.61
N GLU A 123 -14.82 3.40 -4.75
CA GLU A 123 -14.78 4.84 -5.02
C GLU A 123 -14.18 5.63 -3.84
N ILE A 124 -14.52 5.26 -2.59
CA ILE A 124 -13.90 5.83 -1.40
C ILE A 124 -12.39 5.57 -1.41
N GLN A 125 -11.99 4.31 -1.61
CA GLN A 125 -10.58 3.94 -1.65
C GLN A 125 -9.84 4.70 -2.75
N ASN A 126 -10.36 4.73 -3.98
CA ASN A 126 -9.71 5.39 -5.11
C ASN A 126 -9.67 6.91 -5.00
N THR A 127 -10.65 7.53 -4.34
CA THR A 127 -10.68 8.99 -4.17
C THR A 127 -9.78 9.46 -3.03
N ILE A 128 -9.65 8.67 -1.97
CA ILE A 128 -8.81 9.02 -0.81
C ILE A 128 -7.36 8.59 -1.04
N ALA A 129 -7.16 7.40 -1.59
CA ALA A 129 -5.87 6.79 -1.86
C ALA A 129 -5.89 6.12 -3.25
N PRO A 130 -5.80 6.91 -4.34
CA PRO A 130 -5.80 6.38 -5.69
C PRO A 130 -4.68 5.36 -5.88
N SER A 131 -5.06 4.11 -6.17
CA SER A 131 -4.09 3.07 -6.50
C SER A 131 -3.43 3.39 -7.85
N PRO A 132 -2.12 3.16 -8.03
CA PRO A 132 -1.53 3.08 -9.36
C PRO A 132 -2.28 1.99 -10.14
N LYS A 133 -2.82 2.32 -11.32
CA LYS A 133 -3.62 1.38 -12.12
C LYS A 133 -2.81 0.11 -12.43
N GLY A 134 -3.26 -1.05 -11.94
CA GLY A 134 -2.70 -2.37 -12.23
C GLY A 134 -3.71 -3.48 -11.86
N PRO A 135 -3.64 -4.68 -12.47
CA PRO A 135 -4.80 -5.59 -12.57
C PRO A 135 -5.07 -6.47 -11.34
N ASP A 136 -4.46 -6.23 -10.17
CA ASP A 136 -4.53 -7.18 -9.05
C ASP A 136 -5.02 -6.52 -7.75
N LEU A 137 -6.35 -6.50 -7.60
CA LEU A 137 -7.08 -6.05 -6.42
C LEU A 137 -7.04 -7.11 -5.30
N LYS A 138 -6.03 -7.10 -4.41
CA LYS A 138 -6.09 -7.90 -3.15
C LYS A 138 -5.36 -7.34 -1.91
N LEU A 139 -4.82 -6.10 -1.90
CA LEU A 139 -4.18 -5.46 -0.72
C LEU A 139 -4.46 -3.95 -0.61
N PRO A 140 -4.55 -3.35 0.61
CA PRO A 140 -4.47 -1.91 0.72
C PRO A 140 -3.10 -1.49 0.17
N ALA A 141 -3.01 -0.26 -0.33
CA ALA A 141 -1.73 0.26 -0.82
C ALA A 141 -0.61 -0.08 0.18
N LEU A 142 0.53 -0.56 -0.32
CA LEU A 142 1.63 -1.05 0.51
C LEU A 142 2.02 -0.03 1.59
N TRP A 143 1.89 1.27 1.32
CA TRP A 143 2.06 2.35 2.28
C TRP A 143 1.34 2.12 3.61
N PHE A 144 0.06 1.72 3.57
CA PHE A 144 -0.73 1.50 4.77
C PHE A 144 -0.35 0.20 5.48
N ARG A 145 0.01 -0.84 4.70
CA ARG A 145 0.52 -2.10 5.24
C ARG A 145 1.88 -1.94 5.93
N LEU A 146 2.69 -0.98 5.49
CA LEU A 146 3.94 -0.59 6.14
C LEU A 146 3.73 0.24 7.42
N GLY A 147 2.48 0.55 7.79
CA GLY A 147 2.13 1.35 8.98
C GLY A 147 1.91 2.84 8.70
N GLY A 148 1.84 3.24 7.43
CA GLY A 148 1.61 4.63 7.01
C GLY A 148 2.79 5.56 7.30
N GLU A 149 2.54 6.88 7.24
CA GLU A 149 3.60 7.89 7.20
C GLU A 149 4.56 7.81 8.38
N ALA A 150 4.08 7.65 9.62
CA ALA A 150 4.93 7.62 10.80
C ALA A 150 5.91 6.44 10.77
N ALA A 151 5.43 5.25 10.39
CA ALA A 151 6.25 4.05 10.29
C ALA A 151 7.24 4.13 9.12
N VAL A 152 6.78 4.55 7.95
CA VAL A 152 7.64 4.71 6.76
C VAL A 152 8.68 5.80 6.99
N LYS A 153 8.33 6.91 7.66
CA LYS A 153 9.28 7.96 8.05
C LYS A 153 10.37 7.41 8.95
N ALA A 154 10.03 6.61 9.96
CA ALA A 154 11.03 6.00 10.84
C ALA A 154 11.97 5.06 10.07
N ILE A 155 11.42 4.22 9.17
CA ILE A 155 12.20 3.36 8.27
C ILE A 155 13.14 4.21 7.41
N VAL A 156 12.65 5.29 6.80
CA VAL A 156 13.45 6.18 5.94
C VAL A 156 14.54 6.88 6.72
N ASP A 157 14.25 7.35 7.93
CA ASP A 157 15.22 8.03 8.78
C ASP A 157 16.42 7.09 9.07
N ASP A 158 16.15 5.86 9.52
CA ASP A 158 17.18 4.85 9.80
C ASP A 158 17.90 4.37 8.53
N PHE A 159 17.16 4.19 7.43
CA PHE A 159 17.70 3.74 6.15
C PHE A 159 18.70 4.75 5.56
N VAL A 160 18.34 6.03 5.52
CA VAL A 160 19.22 7.08 5.01
C VAL A 160 20.44 7.24 5.92
N ASP A 161 20.27 7.16 7.24
CA ASP A 161 21.40 7.23 8.18
C ASP A 161 22.38 6.05 8.00
N ALA A 162 21.87 4.86 7.66
CA ALA A 162 22.71 3.72 7.30
C ALA A 162 23.46 3.96 5.97
N CYS A 163 22.77 4.46 4.94
CA CYS A 163 23.36 4.74 3.64
C CYS A 163 24.46 5.82 3.69
N VAL A 164 24.30 6.83 4.54
CA VAL A 164 25.31 7.88 4.74
C VAL A 164 26.59 7.32 5.35
N LYS A 165 26.49 6.28 6.18
CA LYS A 165 27.62 5.68 6.89
C LYS A 165 28.32 4.57 6.12
N ASP A 166 27.67 3.97 5.13
CA ASP A 166 28.24 2.85 4.37
C ASP A 166 29.02 3.35 3.13
N PRO A 167 30.36 3.23 3.11
CA PRO A 167 31.15 3.64 1.96
C PRO A 167 30.84 2.85 0.68
N LYS A 168 30.24 1.66 0.78
CA LYS A 168 29.83 0.87 -0.40
C LYS A 168 28.65 1.50 -1.13
N VAL A 169 27.82 2.28 -0.45
CA VAL A 169 26.74 3.06 -1.10
C VAL A 169 27.31 4.32 -1.74
N ASN A 170 28.41 4.87 -1.19
CA ASN A 170 29.14 6.00 -1.76
C ASN A 170 28.25 7.22 -2.06
N LEU A 171 27.28 7.58 -1.21
CA LEU A 171 26.34 8.68 -1.48
C LEU A 171 27.03 10.02 -1.81
N SER A 172 28.21 10.28 -1.23
CA SER A 172 28.99 11.49 -1.50
C SER A 172 29.69 11.47 -2.88
N ARG A 173 29.69 10.34 -3.58
CA ARG A 173 30.42 10.10 -4.84
C ARG A 173 31.89 10.50 -4.70
N GLY A 174 32.58 9.90 -3.73
CA GLY A 174 33.98 10.21 -3.43
C GLY A 174 34.20 11.62 -2.90
N GLY A 175 33.20 12.19 -2.21
CA GLY A 175 33.26 13.55 -1.66
C GLY A 175 32.83 14.67 -2.62
N LYS A 176 32.43 14.36 -3.85
CA LYS A 176 31.88 15.33 -4.82
C LYS A 176 30.60 16.01 -4.31
N TYR A 177 29.77 15.29 -3.56
CA TYR A 177 28.54 15.80 -2.96
C TYR A 177 28.70 15.89 -1.44
N LYS A 178 28.42 17.08 -0.90
CA LYS A 178 28.43 17.34 0.53
C LYS A 178 27.20 16.71 1.18
N LEU A 179 27.41 15.92 2.22
CA LEU A 179 26.36 15.31 3.04
C LEU A 179 26.32 15.97 4.41
N ASP A 180 26.01 17.26 4.45
CA ASP A 180 25.79 17.97 5.71
C ASP A 180 24.36 17.78 6.23
N VAL A 181 24.10 18.26 7.45
CA VAL A 181 22.81 18.05 8.13
C VAL A 181 21.62 18.53 7.27
N PRO A 182 21.64 19.71 6.63
CA PRO A 182 20.54 20.13 5.74
C PRO A 182 20.35 19.21 4.53
N GLU A 183 21.44 18.76 3.89
CA GLU A 183 21.34 17.87 2.73
C GLU A 183 20.80 16.49 3.13
N ILE A 184 21.26 15.92 4.25
CA ILE A 184 20.74 14.65 4.76
C ILE A 184 19.24 14.76 5.08
N ALA A 185 18.80 15.85 5.71
CA ALA A 185 17.39 16.09 5.97
C ALA A 185 16.57 16.19 4.67
N ARG A 186 17.13 16.82 3.63
CA ARG A 186 16.52 16.88 2.30
C ARG A 186 16.39 15.49 1.67
N GLN A 187 17.42 14.65 1.78
CA GLN A 187 17.40 13.28 1.25
C GLN A 187 16.38 12.41 1.96
N LYS A 188 16.29 12.48 3.30
CA LYS A 188 15.25 11.78 4.09
C LYS A 188 13.85 12.15 3.62
N ARG A 189 13.57 13.44 3.44
CA ARG A 189 12.27 13.92 2.95
C ARG A 189 11.96 13.40 1.54
N LEU A 190 12.89 13.52 0.60
CA LEU A 190 12.68 13.03 -0.77
C LEU A 190 12.53 11.50 -0.85
N MET A 191 13.23 10.76 0.00
CA MET A 191 13.09 9.31 0.07
C MET A 191 11.73 8.90 0.65
N LEU A 192 11.23 9.62 1.66
CA LEU A 192 9.89 9.42 2.20
C LEU A 192 8.81 9.69 1.15
N GLU A 193 8.93 10.80 0.42
CA GLU A 193 8.02 11.14 -0.69
C GLU A 193 8.09 10.10 -1.82
N LEU A 194 9.30 9.60 -2.15
CA LEU A 194 9.46 8.53 -3.14
C LEU A 194 8.81 7.23 -2.67
N PHE A 195 9.00 6.83 -1.41
CA PHE A 195 8.38 5.63 -0.86
C PHE A 195 6.86 5.78 -0.82
N SER A 196 6.34 6.96 -0.50
CA SER A 196 4.92 7.28 -0.65
C SER A 196 4.46 7.04 -2.09
N LEU A 197 5.12 7.64 -3.08
CA LEU A 197 4.78 7.46 -4.49
C LEU A 197 4.81 5.98 -4.92
N LEU A 198 5.85 5.24 -4.55
CA LEU A 198 6.02 3.84 -4.96
C LEU A 198 5.00 2.90 -4.32
N THR A 199 4.60 3.18 -3.09
CA THR A 199 3.78 2.28 -2.28
C THR A 199 2.31 2.69 -2.20
N GLY A 200 1.91 3.76 -2.90
CA GLY A 200 0.54 4.28 -2.94
C GLY A 200 0.14 5.12 -1.73
N GLY A 201 1.11 5.84 -1.15
CA GLY A 201 0.92 6.82 -0.09
C GLY A 201 0.49 8.21 -0.59
N PRO A 202 0.14 9.12 0.33
CA PRO A 202 -0.50 10.41 0.01
C PRO A 202 0.47 11.55 -0.29
N LEU A 203 1.78 11.38 -0.03
CA LEU A 203 2.77 12.45 -0.20
C LEU A 203 3.11 12.63 -1.68
N GLU A 204 3.13 13.89 -2.11
CA GLU A 204 3.62 14.28 -3.42
C GLU A 204 5.14 14.29 -3.47
N TYR A 205 5.70 13.78 -4.56
CA TYR A 205 7.13 13.87 -4.80
C TYR A 205 7.52 15.27 -5.28
N SER A 206 8.23 16.01 -4.43
CA SER A 206 8.63 17.40 -4.66
C SER A 206 10.06 17.55 -5.21
N GLY A 207 10.65 16.45 -5.67
CA GLY A 207 11.96 16.48 -6.31
C GLY A 207 11.94 17.39 -7.53
N LYS A 208 12.89 18.34 -7.59
CA LYS A 208 13.01 19.30 -8.71
C LYS A 208 13.24 18.64 -10.08
N ARG A 209 13.70 17.39 -10.07
CA ARG A 209 14.06 16.57 -11.23
C ARG A 209 13.47 15.18 -11.03
N ASN A 210 13.14 14.52 -12.14
CA ASN A 210 12.81 13.09 -12.08
C ASN A 210 14.05 12.28 -11.66
N LEU A 211 13.85 11.01 -11.29
CA LEU A 211 14.93 10.15 -10.80
C LEU A 211 16.10 10.06 -11.81
N LYS A 212 15.83 9.98 -13.11
CA LYS A 212 16.89 9.90 -14.12
C LYS A 212 17.76 11.15 -14.15
N GLU A 213 17.14 12.31 -14.22
CA GLU A 213 17.83 13.61 -14.24
C GLU A 213 18.51 13.95 -12.92
N ALA A 214 17.97 13.48 -11.81
CA ALA A 214 18.57 13.66 -10.49
C ALA A 214 19.88 12.88 -10.35
N HIS A 215 19.99 11.72 -10.97
CA HIS A 215 21.15 10.83 -10.88
C HIS A 215 22.09 10.88 -12.11
N ALA A 216 21.73 11.66 -13.13
CA ALA A 216 22.51 11.78 -14.36
C ALA A 216 23.96 12.25 -14.10
N GLY A 217 24.93 11.53 -14.66
CA GLY A 217 26.36 11.82 -14.55
C GLY A 217 26.97 11.51 -13.18
N MET A 218 26.26 10.76 -12.33
CA MET A 218 26.77 10.31 -11.04
C MET A 218 27.56 9.00 -11.13
N GLN A 219 27.54 8.31 -12.28
CA GLN A 219 28.23 7.04 -12.53
C GLN A 219 27.90 5.98 -11.48
N ILE A 220 26.64 5.94 -11.03
CA ILE A 220 26.20 4.96 -10.03
C ILE A 220 26.32 3.57 -10.65
N THR A 221 26.98 2.68 -9.91
CA THR A 221 27.22 1.30 -10.31
C THR A 221 26.13 0.36 -9.78
N ASP A 222 26.00 -0.82 -10.40
CA ASP A 222 25.14 -1.88 -9.84
C ASP A 222 25.52 -2.23 -8.40
N ALA A 223 26.82 -2.34 -8.10
CA ALA A 223 27.30 -2.73 -6.78
C ALA A 223 26.93 -1.71 -5.68
N GLU A 224 26.97 -0.41 -6.00
CA GLU A 224 26.56 0.64 -5.06
C GLU A 224 25.03 0.64 -4.84
N PHE A 225 24.26 0.39 -5.90
CA PHE A 225 22.82 0.23 -5.78
C PHE A 225 22.46 -1.01 -4.96
N ASP A 226 23.15 -2.13 -5.16
CA ASP A 226 22.95 -3.37 -4.40
C ASP A 226 23.28 -3.19 -2.92
N ALA A 227 24.34 -2.45 -2.60
CA ALA A 227 24.67 -2.08 -1.23
C ALA A 227 23.53 -1.28 -0.59
N MET A 228 22.95 -0.32 -1.33
CA MET A 228 21.80 0.45 -0.87
C MET A 228 20.55 -0.44 -0.67
N ALA A 229 20.24 -1.33 -1.61
CA ALA A 229 19.12 -2.26 -1.49
C ALA A 229 19.30 -3.24 -0.31
N ALA A 230 20.53 -3.68 -0.04
CA ALA A 230 20.85 -4.52 1.11
C ALA A 230 20.61 -3.79 2.44
N LEU A 231 20.98 -2.50 2.53
CA LEU A 231 20.68 -1.68 3.71
C LEU A 231 19.18 -1.44 3.88
N LEU A 232 18.43 -1.27 2.79
CA LEU A 232 16.97 -1.17 2.87
C LEU A 232 16.39 -2.46 3.47
N ARG A 233 16.82 -3.63 3.00
CA ARG A 233 16.39 -4.94 3.55
C ARG A 233 16.70 -5.05 5.05
N GLN A 234 17.92 -4.73 5.47
CA GLN A 234 18.32 -4.77 6.89
C GLN A 234 17.50 -3.79 7.74
N THR A 235 17.18 -2.62 7.20
CA THR A 235 16.36 -1.63 7.90
C THR A 235 14.93 -2.14 8.07
N LEU A 236 14.33 -2.73 7.03
CA LEU A 236 13.00 -3.33 7.12
C LEU A 236 12.94 -4.46 8.16
N GLU A 237 13.99 -5.29 8.23
CA GLU A 237 14.15 -6.32 9.26
C GLU A 237 14.26 -5.71 10.67
N LYS A 238 15.06 -4.65 10.86
CA LYS A 238 15.18 -3.92 12.13
C LYS A 238 13.83 -3.37 12.60
N HIS A 239 13.03 -2.84 11.68
CA HIS A 239 11.69 -2.33 11.94
C HIS A 239 10.62 -3.43 12.06
N LYS A 240 11.00 -4.70 11.93
CA LYS A 240 10.10 -5.87 12.00
C LYS A 240 8.95 -5.78 10.99
N VAL A 241 9.23 -5.24 9.81
CA VAL A 241 8.27 -5.26 8.70
C VAL A 241 8.07 -6.70 8.27
N ASP A 242 6.81 -7.09 8.10
CA ASP A 242 6.46 -8.43 7.64
C ASP A 242 7.11 -8.76 6.30
N LYS A 243 7.54 -10.02 6.13
CA LYS A 243 8.34 -10.45 4.99
C LYS A 243 7.68 -10.13 3.64
N ARG A 244 6.36 -10.25 3.56
CA ARG A 244 5.60 -9.98 2.33
C ARG A 244 5.71 -8.52 1.92
N GLU A 245 5.45 -7.60 2.85
CA GLU A 245 5.51 -6.16 2.68
C GLU A 245 6.95 -5.71 2.37
N ALA A 246 7.93 -6.30 3.06
CA ALA A 246 9.34 -6.00 2.83
C ALA A 246 9.78 -6.38 1.40
N GLU A 247 9.45 -7.59 0.93
CA GLU A 247 9.79 -8.02 -0.44
C GLU A 247 9.07 -7.18 -1.51
N GLU A 248 7.84 -6.72 -1.24
CA GLU A 248 7.09 -5.86 -2.15
C GLU A 248 7.75 -4.47 -2.27
N LEU A 249 8.16 -3.86 -1.16
CA LEU A 249 8.89 -2.59 -1.17
C LEU A 249 10.25 -2.73 -1.85
N LEU A 250 10.98 -3.80 -1.55
CA LEU A 250 12.28 -4.08 -2.18
C LEU A 250 12.14 -4.25 -3.70
N LYS A 251 11.07 -4.91 -4.16
CA LYS A 251 10.78 -5.04 -5.60
C LYS A 251 10.47 -3.70 -6.25
N LEU A 252 9.69 -2.83 -5.59
CA LEU A 252 9.40 -1.48 -6.08
C LEU A 252 10.66 -0.61 -6.12
N PHE A 253 11.51 -0.71 -5.09
CA PHE A 253 12.80 -0.02 -5.05
C PHE A 253 13.71 -0.49 -6.19
N GLU A 254 13.82 -1.81 -6.39
CA GLU A 254 14.60 -2.42 -7.47
C GLU A 254 14.12 -1.97 -8.87
N ALA A 255 12.82 -1.75 -9.05
CA ALA A 255 12.26 -1.24 -10.31
C ALA A 255 12.76 0.17 -10.68
N THR A 256 13.35 0.92 -9.74
CA THR A 256 13.97 2.23 -10.01
C THR A 256 15.39 2.12 -10.58
N ARG A 257 16.04 0.95 -10.47
CA ARG A 257 17.42 0.72 -10.95
C ARG A 257 17.67 1.20 -12.38
N PRO A 258 16.81 0.92 -13.38
CA PRO A 258 17.11 1.25 -14.78
C PRO A 258 17.27 2.75 -15.06
N VAL A 259 16.70 3.61 -14.19
CA VAL A 259 16.80 5.07 -14.30
C VAL A 259 17.84 5.68 -13.36
N ILE A 260 18.46 4.91 -12.47
CA ILE A 260 19.46 5.38 -11.49
C ILE A 260 20.87 4.87 -11.83
N VAL A 261 21.01 3.59 -12.18
CA VAL A 261 22.33 2.98 -12.46
C VAL A 261 22.80 3.31 -13.87
N GLU A 262 24.01 3.88 -13.95
CA GLU A 262 24.68 4.27 -15.20
C GLU A 262 25.78 3.29 -15.59
N VAL A 263 26.44 2.64 -14.61
CA VAL A 263 27.52 1.69 -14.84
C VAL A 263 27.04 0.29 -14.48
N ARG A 264 26.59 -0.45 -15.50
CA ARG A 264 26.03 -1.80 -15.34
C ARG A 264 27.13 -2.87 -15.42
N ARG A 265 26.95 -3.98 -14.71
CA ARG A 265 27.80 -5.18 -14.88
C ARG A 265 27.66 -5.71 -16.31
N SER A 266 28.72 -6.33 -16.84
CA SER A 266 28.62 -7.10 -18.07
C SER A 266 27.60 -8.22 -17.89
N LYS A 267 26.76 -8.45 -18.90
CA LYS A 267 26.00 -9.69 -19.01
C LYS A 267 26.98 -10.73 -19.52
N ASP A 268 27.56 -11.50 -18.61
CA ASP A 268 28.26 -12.74 -18.95
C ASP A 268 27.25 -13.84 -19.24
#